data_AF-A0A561SGJ7-F1
#
_entry.id   AF-A0A561SGJ7-F1
#
_cell.length_a   1.000
_cell.length_b   1.000
_cell.length_c   1.000
_cell.angle_alpha   90.00
_cell.angle_beta   90.00
_cell.angle_gamma   90.00
#
_symmetry.space_group_name_H-M   'P 1'
#
loop_
_entity.id
_entity.type
_entity.pdbx_description
1 polymer ?
#
loop_
_entity_poly.entity_id
_entity_poly.type
_entity_poly.pdbx_seq_one_letter_code
_entity_poly.pdbx_strand_id
1 'polypeptide(L)'
;MARHTGRKITAVTSFECGGDNGLLPLICAGQLNLPCLDADLAGRAVSRLDQFSLTAEGFPITPMLLILANGATMTIDGGEAHQVEELARAAITSGGGWAAVCFPPLDAGEVRAYALPGTLSRSIDLGSALAQALESRTVGAGVAESDIAVIAHGRIQDVTRHDSVGLSSNTTIFLKDVRTDAVIRIEAGDEYLIVLNDGEVIATVPDLICLVDIRTGQPIETVDARSGTDVALCRMPAHPWWLSSAKRLDFCSPRSYGIDLDPILMRTS
;
A
#
# COMPACT_ATOMS: atom_id res chain seq x y z
N MET A 1 7.50 22.37 6.59
CA MET A 1 8.75 21.66 6.88
C MET A 1 10.00 22.54 6.76
N ALA A 2 10.33 23.12 5.59
CA ALA A 2 11.57 23.91 5.41
C ALA A 2 11.83 24.99 6.49
N ARG A 3 10.80 25.76 6.86
CA ARG A 3 10.89 26.76 7.95
C ARG A 3 11.17 26.15 9.32
N HIS A 4 10.64 24.95 9.58
CA HIS A 4 10.76 24.26 10.87
C HIS A 4 12.15 23.65 11.05
N THR A 5 12.71 23.07 9.98
CA THR A 5 14.02 22.40 10.01
C THR A 5 15.18 23.30 9.60
N GLY A 6 14.91 24.48 9.04
CA GLY A 6 15.93 25.37 8.46
C GLY A 6 16.60 24.80 7.20
N ARG A 7 16.11 23.66 6.67
CA ARG A 7 16.70 22.99 5.50
C ARG A 7 16.02 23.45 4.21
N LYS A 8 16.84 23.70 3.19
CA LYS A 8 16.35 23.95 1.83
C LYS A 8 15.87 22.64 1.21
N ILE A 9 14.63 22.62 0.74
CA ILE A 9 14.05 21.49 0.02
C ILE A 9 14.36 21.65 -1.46
N THR A 10 14.87 20.58 -2.08
CA THR A 10 15.28 20.56 -3.50
C THR A 10 14.52 19.54 -4.33
N ALA A 11 13.74 18.66 -3.70
CA ALA A 11 12.90 17.67 -4.35
C ALA A 11 11.75 17.26 -3.40
N VAL A 12 10.69 16.68 -3.95
CA VAL A 12 9.58 16.06 -3.22
C VAL A 12 9.50 14.59 -3.59
N THR A 13 9.04 13.73 -2.69
CA THR A 13 8.86 12.30 -2.93
C THR A 13 7.65 11.83 -2.15
N SER A 14 7.06 10.71 -2.56
CA SER A 14 6.01 10.09 -1.74
C SER A 14 6.60 9.29 -0.58
N PHE A 15 5.80 9.06 0.45
CA PHE A 15 6.08 8.00 1.42
C PHE A 15 5.55 6.63 0.95
N GLU A 16 4.49 6.60 0.13
CA GLU A 16 3.96 5.38 -0.51
C GLU A 16 3.34 5.66 -1.89
N CYS A 17 3.19 4.65 -2.74
CA CYS A 17 2.64 4.81 -4.09
C CYS A 17 1.12 4.59 -4.21
N GLY A 18 0.37 4.50 -3.10
CA GLY A 18 -1.07 4.22 -3.09
C GLY A 18 -1.95 5.45 -3.17
N GLY A 19 -3.03 5.40 -3.97
CA GLY A 19 -4.12 6.38 -4.00
C GLY A 19 -3.66 7.85 -4.00
N ASP A 20 -4.27 8.66 -3.13
CA ASP A 20 -3.95 10.08 -2.96
C ASP A 20 -2.51 10.31 -2.51
N ASN A 21 -1.93 9.38 -1.73
CA ASN A 21 -0.56 9.51 -1.23
C ASN A 21 0.46 9.45 -2.39
N GLY A 22 0.19 8.67 -3.44
CA GLY A 22 1.02 8.66 -4.65
C GLY A 22 0.87 9.94 -5.51
N LEU A 23 -0.32 10.56 -5.51
CA LEU A 23 -0.62 11.72 -6.36
C LEU A 23 -0.23 13.07 -5.74
N LEU A 24 -0.41 13.24 -4.43
CA LEU A 24 -0.15 14.49 -3.72
C LEU A 24 1.29 15.02 -3.89
N PRO A 25 2.35 14.19 -3.87
CA PRO A 25 3.71 14.62 -4.13
C PRO A 25 3.92 15.23 -5.51
N LEU A 26 3.24 14.71 -6.54
CA LEU A 26 3.32 15.26 -7.91
C LEU A 26 2.69 16.66 -7.98
N ILE A 27 1.54 16.84 -7.33
CA ILE A 27 0.87 18.13 -7.23
C ILE A 27 1.75 19.12 -6.45
N CYS A 28 2.30 18.68 -5.31
CA CYS A 28 3.18 19.49 -4.47
C CYS A 28 4.45 19.91 -5.22
N ALA A 29 5.10 18.98 -5.93
CA ALA A 29 6.26 19.24 -6.76
C ALA A 29 5.96 20.29 -7.85
N GLY A 30 4.83 20.17 -8.54
CA GLY A 30 4.39 21.13 -9.55
C GLY A 30 4.14 22.54 -8.96
N GLN A 31 3.49 22.63 -7.81
CA GLN A 31 3.23 23.91 -7.14
C GLN A 31 4.50 24.59 -6.60
N LEU A 32 5.46 23.79 -6.14
CA LEU A 32 6.74 24.29 -5.62
C LEU A 32 7.80 24.50 -6.72
N ASN A 33 7.50 24.11 -7.97
CA ASN A 33 8.47 24.05 -9.06
C ASN A 33 9.74 23.27 -8.67
N LEU A 34 9.52 22.10 -8.06
CA LEU A 34 10.56 21.16 -7.64
C LEU A 34 10.40 19.83 -8.41
N PRO A 35 11.48 19.06 -8.59
CA PRO A 35 11.37 17.70 -9.09
C PRO A 35 10.63 16.81 -8.08
N CYS A 36 9.79 15.90 -8.60
CA CYS A 36 9.30 14.75 -7.85
C CYS A 36 10.26 13.58 -8.09
N LEU A 37 10.73 12.93 -7.04
CA LEU A 37 11.59 11.75 -7.17
C LEU A 37 10.74 10.54 -7.56
N ASP A 38 11.25 9.74 -8.50
CA ASP A 38 10.73 8.40 -8.80
C ASP A 38 11.17 7.41 -7.73
N ALA A 39 10.62 7.58 -6.54
CA ALA A 39 10.82 6.74 -5.38
C ALA A 39 9.73 6.99 -4.34
N ASP A 40 9.59 6.05 -3.42
CA ASP A 40 8.89 6.27 -2.16
C ASP A 40 9.58 5.52 -1.01
N LEU A 41 8.90 5.35 0.12
CA LEU A 41 9.45 4.68 1.29
C LEU A 41 8.80 3.31 1.57
N ALA A 42 7.96 2.79 0.68
CA ALA A 42 7.19 1.56 0.92
C ALA A 42 7.12 0.60 -0.27
N GLY A 43 7.13 1.09 -1.51
CA GLY A 43 6.98 0.32 -2.74
C GLY A 43 5.58 -0.30 -2.93
N ARG A 44 4.67 0.01 -2.02
CA ARG A 44 3.26 -0.41 -1.97
C ARG A 44 2.48 0.60 -1.13
N ALA A 45 1.15 0.53 -1.19
CA ALA A 45 0.32 1.09 -0.11
C ALA A 45 0.63 0.34 1.20
N VAL A 46 0.56 1.02 2.34
CA VAL A 46 0.76 0.47 3.67
C VAL A 46 -0.22 1.10 4.66
N SER A 47 -0.62 0.33 5.69
CA SER A 47 -1.60 0.80 6.67
C SER A 47 -0.99 1.58 7.83
N ARG A 48 0.32 1.39 8.09
CA ARG A 48 0.98 1.90 9.30
C ARG A 48 2.30 2.60 9.02
N LEU A 49 2.64 3.57 9.86
CA LEU A 49 3.86 4.38 9.73
C LEU A 49 5.16 3.61 10.06
N ASP A 50 5.06 2.46 10.74
CA ASP A 50 6.19 1.55 10.96
C ASP A 50 6.56 0.73 9.71
N GLN A 51 5.76 0.80 8.65
CA GLN A 51 5.95 0.04 7.40
C GLN A 51 6.65 0.87 6.31
N PHE A 52 7.46 1.85 6.72
CA PHE A 52 8.34 2.57 5.82
C PHE A 52 9.76 2.02 5.92
N SER A 53 10.50 2.08 4.83
CA SER A 53 11.90 1.66 4.76
C SER A 53 12.77 2.40 5.76
N LEU A 54 12.49 3.68 6.00
CA LEU A 54 13.15 4.49 7.02
C LEU A 54 12.90 3.93 8.43
N THR A 55 11.64 3.68 8.80
CA THR A 55 11.31 3.16 10.12
C THR A 55 11.86 1.76 10.34
N ALA A 56 11.83 0.91 9.30
CA ALA A 56 12.46 -0.40 9.32
C ALA A 56 14.00 -0.36 9.56
N GLU A 57 14.64 0.76 9.20
CA GLU A 57 16.06 1.02 9.47
C GLU A 57 16.31 1.86 10.74
N GLY A 58 15.26 2.12 11.53
CA GLY A 58 15.36 2.84 12.80
C GLY A 58 15.48 4.36 12.66
N PHE A 59 15.15 4.92 11.49
CA PHE A 59 15.08 6.37 11.32
C PHE A 59 13.79 6.92 11.92
N PRO A 60 13.85 8.08 12.58
CA PRO A 60 12.67 8.71 13.16
C PRO A 60 11.75 9.26 12.05
N ILE A 61 10.44 9.17 12.28
CA ILE A 61 9.42 9.84 11.44
C ILE A 61 9.06 11.24 11.95
N THR A 62 9.77 11.72 12.96
CA THR A 62 9.54 13.02 13.60
C THR A 62 10.71 13.98 13.38
N PRO A 63 10.48 15.30 13.28
CA PRO A 63 9.20 15.97 13.43
C PRO A 63 8.23 15.68 12.26
N MET A 64 7.01 15.29 12.60
CA MET A 64 5.92 15.09 11.65
C MET A 64 5.00 16.30 11.68
N LEU A 65 4.81 16.95 10.54
CA LEU A 65 3.92 18.09 10.39
C LEU A 65 2.60 17.63 9.76
N LEU A 66 1.48 17.99 10.36
CA LEU A 66 0.14 17.72 9.83
C LEU A 66 -0.61 19.02 9.60
N ILE A 67 -1.33 19.10 8.49
CA ILE A 67 -2.31 20.15 8.22
C ILE A 67 -3.67 19.46 8.09
N LEU A 68 -4.53 19.69 9.08
CA LEU A 68 -5.86 19.11 9.18
C LEU A 68 -6.83 19.77 8.19
N ALA A 69 -7.90 19.06 7.83
CA ALA A 69 -8.95 19.55 6.92
C ALA A 69 -9.56 20.90 7.35
N ASN A 70 -9.69 21.13 8.66
CA ASN A 70 -10.18 22.38 9.23
C ASN A 70 -9.15 23.53 9.22
N GLY A 71 -7.96 23.32 8.65
CA GLY A 71 -6.88 24.29 8.53
C GLY A 71 -5.92 24.35 9.72
N ALA A 72 -6.18 23.61 10.81
CA ALA A 72 -5.26 23.56 11.94
C ALA A 72 -3.95 22.85 11.55
N THR A 73 -2.82 23.40 12.00
CA THR A 73 -1.51 22.80 11.81
C THR A 73 -0.99 22.24 13.13
N MET A 74 -0.52 21.00 13.11
CA MET A 74 0.08 20.31 14.25
C MET A 74 1.49 19.85 13.91
N THR A 75 2.37 19.82 14.90
CA THR A 75 3.69 19.18 14.78
C THR A 75 3.83 18.19 15.92
N ILE A 76 4.18 16.94 15.58
CA ILE A 76 4.54 15.91 16.54
C ILE A 76 6.05 15.74 16.46
N ASP A 77 6.75 15.94 17.57
CA ASP A 77 8.20 15.88 17.65
C ASP A 77 8.63 14.89 18.75
N GLY A 78 9.31 13.82 18.34
CA GLY A 78 9.62 12.66 19.17
C GLY A 78 8.49 11.63 19.28
N GLY A 79 8.84 10.46 19.84
CA GLY A 79 7.96 9.31 19.97
C GLY A 79 8.25 8.22 18.94
N GLU A 80 7.87 6.99 19.28
CA GLU A 80 7.95 5.85 18.37
C GLU A 80 6.86 5.92 17.30
N ALA A 81 7.07 5.25 16.15
CA ALA A 81 6.16 5.35 15.01
C ALA A 81 4.68 5.08 15.35
N HIS A 82 4.42 4.07 16.17
CA HIS A 82 3.06 3.74 16.62
C HIS A 82 2.41 4.86 17.47
N GLN A 83 3.17 5.50 18.35
CA GLN A 83 2.67 6.58 19.21
C GLN A 83 2.35 7.82 18.38
N VAL A 84 3.24 8.14 17.44
CA VAL A 84 3.07 9.24 16.49
C VAL A 84 1.84 9.01 15.61
N GLU A 85 1.62 7.77 15.16
CA GLU A 85 0.44 7.39 14.40
C GLU A 85 -0.86 7.54 15.21
N GLU A 86 -0.90 7.02 16.44
CA GLU A 86 -2.07 7.14 17.32
C GLU A 86 -2.47 8.61 17.54
N LEU A 87 -1.49 9.48 17.82
CA LEU A 87 -1.71 10.91 18.00
C LEU A 87 -2.18 11.58 16.70
N ALA A 88 -1.59 11.22 15.56
CA ALA A 88 -1.99 11.73 14.26
C ALA A 88 -3.43 11.35 13.90
N ARG A 89 -3.81 10.09 14.08
CA ARG A 89 -5.16 9.59 13.81
C ARG A 89 -6.18 10.31 14.68
N ALA A 90 -5.92 10.45 15.98
CA ALA A 90 -6.80 11.19 16.89
C ALA A 90 -7.03 12.64 16.44
N ALA A 91 -5.96 13.32 15.99
CA ALA A 91 -6.05 14.66 15.46
C ALA A 91 -6.82 14.73 14.13
N ILE A 92 -6.61 13.77 13.22
CA ILE A 92 -7.31 13.67 11.93
C ILE A 92 -8.82 13.47 12.14
N THR A 93 -9.22 12.55 13.01
CA THR A 93 -10.62 12.30 13.33
C THR A 93 -11.31 13.55 13.87
N SER A 94 -10.64 14.27 14.76
CA SER A 94 -11.16 15.51 15.34
C SER A 94 -11.09 16.70 14.36
N GLY A 95 -10.19 16.62 13.38
CA GLY A 95 -9.78 17.69 12.47
C GLY A 95 -10.56 17.76 11.16
N GLY A 96 -11.55 16.88 10.96
CA GLY A 96 -12.36 16.83 9.73
C GLY A 96 -12.07 15.63 8.81
N GLY A 97 -11.43 14.57 9.33
CA GLY A 97 -11.37 13.26 8.70
C GLY A 97 -10.21 13.04 7.72
N TRP A 98 -9.43 14.06 7.39
CA TRP A 98 -8.21 13.92 6.61
C TRP A 98 -7.16 14.97 6.99
N ALA A 99 -5.90 14.72 6.61
CA ALA A 99 -4.80 15.67 6.76
C ALA A 99 -3.74 15.48 5.68
N ALA A 100 -3.07 16.58 5.31
CA ALA A 100 -1.79 16.51 4.60
C ALA A 100 -0.66 16.34 5.62
N VAL A 101 0.23 15.38 5.37
CA VAL A 101 1.34 15.04 6.29
C VAL A 101 2.68 15.25 5.59
N CYS A 102 3.67 15.69 6.36
CA CYS A 102 5.05 15.83 5.91
C CYS A 102 6.00 15.30 6.98
N PHE A 103 6.86 14.37 6.58
CA PHE A 103 7.91 13.75 7.39
C PHE A 103 9.22 14.55 7.35
N PRO A 104 10.20 14.24 8.21
CA PRO A 104 11.49 14.89 8.22
C PRO A 104 12.14 14.88 6.84
N PRO A 105 12.77 15.99 6.41
CA PRO A 105 13.48 16.01 5.14
C PRO A 105 14.70 15.09 5.21
N LEU A 106 14.91 14.34 4.13
CA LEU A 106 16.08 13.47 3.96
C LEU A 106 17.18 14.21 3.19
N ASP A 107 18.44 13.90 3.49
CA ASP A 107 19.55 14.25 2.62
C ASP A 107 19.73 13.24 1.46
N ALA A 108 20.59 13.57 0.51
CA ALA A 108 20.79 12.75 -0.69
C ALA A 108 21.39 11.36 -0.38
N GLY A 109 22.16 11.24 0.71
CA GLY A 109 22.70 9.97 1.19
C GLY A 109 21.61 9.09 1.79
N GLU A 110 20.76 9.67 2.63
CA GLU A 110 19.59 9.01 3.22
C GLU A 110 18.60 8.55 2.14
N VAL A 111 18.29 9.41 1.17
CA VAL A 111 17.44 9.02 0.02
C VAL A 111 18.05 7.84 -0.73
N ARG A 112 19.36 7.86 -1.01
CA ARG A 112 20.04 6.77 -1.72
C ARG A 112 20.04 5.46 -0.94
N ALA A 113 20.09 5.53 0.39
CA ALA A 113 20.17 4.36 1.25
C ALA A 113 18.79 3.72 1.50
N TYR A 114 17.74 4.55 1.61
CA TYR A 114 16.46 4.12 2.17
C TYR A 114 15.26 4.31 1.26
N ALA A 115 15.29 5.22 0.28
CA ALA A 115 14.17 5.32 -0.66
C ALA A 115 14.16 4.11 -1.61
N LEU A 116 12.96 3.65 -1.97
CA LEU A 116 12.72 2.56 -2.90
C LEU A 116 12.52 3.18 -4.29
N PRO A 117 13.49 3.07 -5.22
CA PRO A 117 13.42 3.73 -6.51
C PRO A 117 12.46 3.03 -7.47
N GLY A 118 11.95 3.78 -8.45
CA GLY A 118 11.16 3.23 -9.56
C GLY A 118 9.69 3.00 -9.25
N THR A 119 9.19 3.43 -8.09
CA THR A 119 7.82 3.14 -7.67
C THR A 119 6.78 3.96 -8.42
N LEU A 120 7.08 5.22 -8.81
CA LEU A 120 6.19 6.02 -9.64
C LEU A 120 6.15 5.49 -11.07
N SER A 121 7.31 5.19 -11.66
CA SER A 121 7.40 4.59 -12.99
C SER A 121 6.62 3.27 -13.03
N ARG A 122 6.81 2.40 -12.02
CA ARG A 122 6.04 1.16 -11.89
C ARG A 122 4.53 1.39 -11.81
N SER A 123 4.06 2.36 -11.04
CA SER A 123 2.63 2.70 -10.99
C SER A 123 2.08 3.18 -12.33
N ILE A 124 2.87 3.96 -13.09
CA ILE A 124 2.50 4.42 -14.44
C ILE A 124 2.42 3.23 -15.41
N ASP A 125 3.40 2.33 -15.37
CA ASP A 125 3.44 1.15 -16.24
C ASP A 125 2.26 0.22 -15.97
N LEU A 126 1.98 -0.06 -14.69
CA LEU A 126 0.85 -0.88 -14.26
C LEU A 126 -0.49 -0.25 -14.68
N GLY A 127 -0.67 1.06 -14.44
CA GLY A 127 -1.88 1.77 -14.84
C GLY A 127 -2.08 1.78 -16.36
N SER A 128 -1.00 1.92 -17.13
CA SER A 128 -1.03 1.90 -18.60
C SER A 128 -1.39 0.51 -19.13
N ALA A 129 -0.80 -0.55 -18.57
CA ALA A 129 -1.11 -1.93 -18.93
C ALA A 129 -2.57 -2.28 -18.61
N LEU A 130 -3.08 -1.85 -17.46
CA LEU A 130 -4.47 -2.03 -17.06
C LEU A 130 -5.43 -1.30 -18.01
N ALA A 131 -5.14 -0.04 -18.36
CA ALA A 131 -5.95 0.72 -19.31
C ALA A 131 -6.04 0.02 -20.68
N GLN A 132 -4.92 -0.49 -21.20
CA GLN A 132 -4.88 -1.23 -22.47
C GLN A 132 -5.66 -2.56 -22.40
N ALA A 133 -5.56 -3.29 -21.29
CA ALA A 133 -6.31 -4.53 -21.07
C ALA A 133 -7.83 -4.29 -21.02
N LEU A 134 -8.25 -3.16 -20.45
CA LEU A 134 -9.66 -2.76 -20.40
C LEU A 134 -10.21 -2.36 -21.76
N GLU A 135 -9.46 -1.56 -22.53
CA GLU A 135 -9.85 -1.16 -23.88
C GLU A 135 -10.04 -2.36 -24.81
N SER A 136 -9.17 -3.36 -24.67
CA SER A 136 -9.22 -4.60 -25.47
C SER A 136 -10.20 -5.66 -24.94
N ARG A 137 -10.87 -5.42 -23.80
CA ARG A 137 -11.72 -6.41 -23.09
C ARG A 137 -11.00 -7.73 -22.81
N THR A 138 -9.69 -7.70 -22.65
CA THR A 138 -8.86 -8.87 -22.35
C THR A 138 -8.46 -8.91 -20.88
N VAL A 139 -9.34 -8.45 -19.99
CA VAL A 139 -9.18 -8.63 -18.53
C VAL A 139 -9.29 -10.14 -18.24
N GLY A 140 -8.18 -10.84 -18.35
CA GLY A 140 -8.09 -12.31 -18.27
C GLY A 140 -6.98 -12.91 -19.16
N ALA A 141 -6.54 -12.22 -20.20
CA ALA A 141 -5.40 -12.63 -21.02
C ALA A 141 -4.16 -11.82 -20.61
N GLY A 142 -3.37 -12.42 -19.72
CA GLY A 142 -1.96 -12.12 -19.45
C GLY A 142 -1.51 -10.68 -19.63
N VAL A 143 -1.31 -9.98 -18.52
CA VAL A 143 -0.37 -8.86 -18.47
C VAL A 143 1.06 -9.43 -18.56
N ALA A 144 1.37 -10.10 -19.68
CA ALA A 144 2.57 -10.92 -19.89
C ALA A 144 3.88 -10.10 -19.87
N GLU A 145 3.78 -8.77 -19.88
CA GLU A 145 4.89 -7.82 -19.78
C GLU A 145 4.97 -7.11 -18.41
N SER A 146 4.08 -7.44 -17.47
CA SER A 146 4.10 -6.87 -16.12
C SER A 146 4.35 -7.92 -15.05
N ASP A 147 4.85 -7.50 -13.89
CA ASP A 147 4.96 -8.33 -12.70
C ASP A 147 3.59 -8.72 -12.08
N ILE A 148 2.47 -8.59 -12.80
CA ILE A 148 1.13 -8.95 -12.33
C ILE A 148 0.80 -10.41 -12.67
N ALA A 149 0.59 -11.23 -11.65
CA ALA A 149 -0.02 -12.54 -11.76
C ALA A 149 -1.52 -12.49 -11.41
N VAL A 150 -2.38 -12.86 -12.35
CA VAL A 150 -3.80 -13.14 -12.06
C VAL A 150 -3.91 -14.54 -11.48
N ILE A 151 -4.13 -14.64 -10.16
CA ILE A 151 -4.13 -15.91 -9.42
C ILE A 151 -5.51 -16.53 -9.29
N ALA A 152 -6.59 -15.76 -9.47
CA ALA A 152 -7.95 -16.28 -9.60
C ALA A 152 -8.84 -15.32 -10.40
N HIS A 153 -9.91 -15.84 -11.01
CA HIS A 153 -10.95 -15.05 -11.66
C HIS A 153 -12.31 -15.58 -11.23
N GLY A 154 -13.13 -14.76 -10.59
CA GLY A 154 -14.30 -15.29 -9.90
C GLY A 154 -15.34 -14.26 -9.54
N ARG A 155 -16.46 -14.74 -9.02
CA ARG A 155 -17.48 -13.90 -8.40
C ARG A 155 -17.36 -14.00 -6.89
N ILE A 156 -17.33 -12.85 -6.21
CA ILE A 156 -17.41 -12.79 -4.76
C ILE A 156 -18.76 -13.38 -4.33
N GLN A 157 -18.72 -14.47 -3.59
CA GLN A 157 -19.90 -15.15 -3.06
C GLN A 157 -20.34 -14.52 -1.75
N ASP A 158 -19.38 -14.24 -0.87
CA ASP A 158 -19.64 -13.72 0.46
C ASP A 158 -18.53 -12.79 0.95
N VAL A 159 -18.91 -11.83 1.79
CA VAL A 159 -18.00 -10.91 2.47
C VAL A 159 -18.44 -10.78 3.92
N THR A 160 -17.68 -11.40 4.82
CA THR A 160 -17.91 -11.29 6.26
C THR A 160 -16.94 -10.27 6.83
N ARG A 161 -17.48 -9.22 7.46
CA ARG A 161 -16.72 -8.22 8.22
C ARG A 161 -16.81 -8.56 9.70
N HIS A 162 -15.67 -8.69 10.35
CA HIS A 162 -15.58 -9.02 11.76
C HIS A 162 -15.33 -7.74 12.56
N ASP A 163 -16.01 -7.61 13.70
CA ASP A 163 -15.70 -6.56 14.67
C ASP A 163 -14.27 -6.78 15.17
N SER A 164 -13.40 -5.80 14.94
CA SER A 164 -12.03 -5.84 15.43
C SER A 164 -11.91 -5.09 16.76
N VAL A 165 -11.04 -5.60 17.63
CA VAL A 165 -10.58 -4.88 18.81
C VAL A 165 -9.28 -4.16 18.41
N GLY A 166 -9.33 -2.86 18.15
CA GLY A 166 -8.17 -2.05 17.75
C GLY A 166 -8.33 -1.35 16.39
N LEU A 167 -7.22 -1.10 15.70
CA LEU A 167 -7.13 -0.23 14.53
C LEU A 167 -7.26 -0.92 13.16
N SER A 168 -7.22 -2.25 13.07
CA SER A 168 -7.38 -2.95 11.78
C SER A 168 -8.77 -3.54 11.64
N SER A 169 -9.48 -3.28 10.55
CA SER A 169 -10.65 -4.09 10.19
C SER A 169 -10.20 -5.54 9.92
N ASN A 170 -11.07 -6.54 10.13
CA ASN A 170 -10.81 -7.91 9.71
C ASN A 170 -11.96 -8.34 8.80
N THR A 171 -11.66 -8.61 7.53
CA THR A 171 -12.64 -8.98 6.52
C THR A 171 -12.23 -10.29 5.88
N THR A 172 -13.15 -11.24 5.86
CA THR A 172 -13.01 -12.49 5.13
C THR A 172 -13.87 -12.44 3.88
N ILE A 173 -13.25 -12.67 2.71
CA ILE A 173 -13.91 -12.65 1.40
C ILE A 173 -13.83 -14.04 0.79
N PHE A 174 -14.96 -14.55 0.31
CA PHE A 174 -15.01 -15.80 -0.44
C PHE A 174 -15.34 -15.50 -1.90
N LEU A 175 -14.52 -16.01 -2.82
CA LEU A 175 -14.82 -16.02 -4.24
C LEU A 175 -14.75 -17.43 -4.79
N LYS A 176 -15.54 -17.70 -5.82
CA LYS A 176 -15.51 -18.96 -6.55
C LYS A 176 -14.79 -18.76 -7.87
N ASP A 177 -13.66 -19.43 -8.06
CA ASP A 177 -12.86 -19.31 -9.29
C ASP A 177 -13.58 -20.01 -10.44
N VAL A 178 -13.87 -19.28 -11.51
CA VAL A 178 -14.58 -19.82 -12.68
C VAL A 178 -13.73 -20.78 -13.51
N ARG A 179 -12.40 -20.75 -13.35
CA ARG A 179 -11.48 -21.59 -14.12
C ARG A 179 -11.30 -22.98 -13.52
N THR A 180 -11.28 -23.05 -12.20
CA THR A 180 -10.91 -24.26 -11.44
C THR A 180 -12.06 -24.81 -10.60
N ASP A 181 -13.16 -24.06 -10.45
CA ASP A 181 -14.25 -24.29 -9.50
C ASP A 181 -13.83 -24.19 -8.02
N ALA A 182 -12.56 -23.87 -7.75
CA ALA A 182 -12.02 -23.79 -6.41
C ALA A 182 -12.60 -22.64 -5.59
N VAL A 183 -12.61 -22.82 -4.27
CA VAL A 183 -13.00 -21.79 -3.32
C VAL A 183 -11.75 -21.01 -2.92
N ILE A 184 -11.74 -19.74 -3.27
CA ILE A 184 -10.69 -18.83 -2.86
C ILE A 184 -11.19 -18.03 -1.65
N ARG A 185 -10.40 -18.04 -0.59
CA ARG A 185 -10.64 -17.28 0.63
C ARG A 185 -9.57 -16.21 0.76
N ILE A 186 -9.96 -14.97 1.01
CA ILE A 186 -9.05 -13.85 1.21
C ILE A 186 -9.27 -13.31 2.61
N GLU A 187 -8.18 -13.20 3.38
CA GLU A 187 -8.17 -12.46 4.64
C GLU A 187 -7.60 -11.07 4.38
N ALA A 188 -8.33 -10.05 4.80
CA ALA A 188 -8.00 -8.66 4.60
C ALA A 188 -8.21 -7.87 5.88
N GLY A 189 -7.47 -6.79 6.04
CA GLY A 189 -7.84 -5.69 6.92
C GLY A 189 -7.95 -4.40 6.15
N ASP A 190 -7.13 -3.42 6.49
CA ASP A 190 -6.97 -2.21 5.67
C ASP A 190 -6.33 -2.53 4.31
N GLU A 191 -5.72 -3.72 4.19
CA GLU A 191 -5.13 -4.26 2.97
C GLU A 191 -5.50 -5.74 2.80
N TYR A 192 -5.41 -6.30 1.59
CA TYR A 192 -5.51 -7.74 1.38
C TYR A 192 -4.24 -8.44 1.88
N LEU A 193 -4.37 -9.34 2.85
CA LEU A 193 -3.23 -9.90 3.59
C LEU A 193 -2.84 -11.30 3.12
N ILE A 194 -3.81 -12.19 2.96
CA ILE A 194 -3.59 -13.62 2.68
C ILE A 194 -4.64 -14.13 1.70
N VAL A 195 -4.22 -15.00 0.78
CA VAL A 195 -5.08 -15.73 -0.15
C VAL A 195 -4.90 -17.23 0.05
N LEU A 196 -6.01 -17.92 0.24
CA LEU A 196 -6.09 -19.38 0.29
C LEU A 196 -6.87 -19.91 -0.91
N ASN A 197 -6.42 -21.02 -1.48
CA ASN A 197 -7.08 -21.78 -2.54
C ASN A 197 -7.43 -23.18 -2.00
N ASP A 198 -8.71 -23.48 -1.83
CA ASP A 198 -9.20 -24.72 -1.21
C ASP A 198 -8.51 -25.05 0.13
N GLY A 199 -8.15 -24.01 0.89
CA GLY A 199 -7.48 -24.09 2.19
C GLY A 199 -5.95 -24.06 2.15
N GLU A 200 -5.32 -24.13 0.97
CA GLU A 200 -3.87 -23.95 0.82
C GLU A 200 -3.52 -22.46 0.68
N VAL A 201 -2.59 -21.96 1.49
CA VAL A 201 -2.11 -20.57 1.35
C VAL A 201 -1.28 -20.43 0.08
N ILE A 202 -1.73 -19.60 -0.85
CA ILE A 202 -1.04 -19.39 -2.14
C ILE A 202 -0.38 -18.02 -2.27
N ALA A 203 -0.79 -17.02 -1.48
CA ALA A 203 -0.20 -15.69 -1.48
C ALA A 203 -0.34 -15.00 -0.13
N THR A 204 0.65 -14.20 0.25
CA THR A 204 0.62 -13.36 1.45
C THR A 204 1.28 -12.01 1.17
N VAL A 205 1.01 -11.02 2.03
CA VAL A 205 1.92 -9.87 2.22
C VAL A 205 3.36 -10.35 2.50
N PRO A 206 4.40 -9.57 2.12
CA PRO A 206 4.35 -8.21 1.56
C PRO A 206 4.03 -8.09 0.08
N ASP A 207 3.80 -9.19 -0.64
CA ASP A 207 3.32 -9.09 -2.01
C ASP A 207 2.04 -8.26 -2.05
N LEU A 208 1.90 -7.49 -3.13
CA LEU A 208 0.69 -6.71 -3.36
C LEU A 208 -0.41 -7.67 -3.83
N ILE A 209 -1.47 -7.78 -3.04
CA ILE A 209 -2.69 -8.51 -3.39
C ILE A 209 -3.76 -7.47 -3.70
N CYS A 210 -4.45 -7.62 -4.83
CA CYS A 210 -5.44 -6.66 -5.28
C CYS A 210 -6.63 -7.37 -5.92
N LEU A 211 -7.85 -6.95 -5.58
CA LEU A 211 -9.05 -7.30 -6.32
C LEU A 211 -9.32 -6.21 -7.36
N VAL A 212 -9.58 -6.62 -8.60
CA VAL A 212 -9.95 -5.72 -9.70
C VAL A 212 -11.34 -6.09 -10.18
N ASP A 213 -12.26 -5.12 -10.21
CA ASP A 213 -13.57 -5.30 -10.84
C ASP A 213 -13.37 -5.51 -12.34
N ILE A 214 -13.76 -6.66 -12.88
CA ILE A 214 -13.48 -6.99 -14.29
C ILE A 214 -14.29 -6.15 -15.28
N ARG A 215 -15.37 -5.50 -14.82
CA ARG A 215 -16.24 -4.67 -15.67
C ARG A 215 -15.71 -3.26 -15.81
N THR A 216 -15.16 -2.72 -14.74
CA THR A 216 -14.65 -1.34 -14.69
C THR A 216 -13.14 -1.26 -14.79
N GLY A 217 -12.45 -2.35 -14.46
CA GLY A 217 -11.01 -2.42 -14.30
C GLY A 217 -10.46 -1.67 -13.11
N GLN A 218 -11.33 -1.18 -12.22
CA GLN A 218 -10.89 -0.45 -11.05
C GLN A 218 -10.46 -1.42 -9.95
N PRO A 219 -9.38 -1.10 -9.20
CA PRO A 219 -9.09 -1.82 -7.97
C PRO A 219 -10.25 -1.64 -6.98
N ILE A 220 -10.51 -2.68 -6.20
CA ILE A 220 -11.54 -2.71 -5.16
C ILE A 220 -10.84 -2.60 -3.82
N GLU A 221 -11.15 -1.56 -3.06
CA GLU A 221 -10.71 -1.43 -1.67
C GLU A 221 -11.37 -2.51 -0.80
N THR A 222 -10.70 -2.91 0.28
CA THR A 222 -11.21 -3.99 1.16
C THR A 222 -12.60 -3.66 1.72
N VAL A 223 -12.85 -2.39 2.01
CA VAL A 223 -14.13 -1.86 2.49
C VAL A 223 -15.23 -1.90 1.42
N ASP A 224 -14.86 -1.84 0.14
CA ASP A 224 -15.78 -1.82 -1.01
C ASP A 224 -16.07 -3.20 -1.59
N ALA A 225 -15.40 -4.24 -1.11
CA ALA A 225 -15.69 -5.62 -1.49
C ALA A 225 -17.14 -6.01 -1.16
N ARG A 226 -17.86 -6.52 -2.17
CA ARG A 226 -19.29 -6.86 -2.08
C ARG A 226 -19.59 -8.18 -2.79
N SER A 227 -20.51 -8.95 -2.21
CA SER A 227 -21.04 -10.16 -2.84
C SER A 227 -21.71 -9.83 -4.17
N GLY A 228 -21.51 -10.69 -5.16
CA GLY A 228 -22.04 -10.53 -6.51
C GLY A 228 -21.12 -9.79 -7.48
N THR A 229 -20.02 -9.19 -7.01
CA THR A 229 -19.03 -8.54 -7.87
C THR A 229 -18.16 -9.58 -8.57
N ASP A 230 -18.00 -9.44 -9.89
CA ASP A 230 -17.08 -10.24 -10.70
C ASP A 230 -15.69 -9.60 -10.65
N VAL A 231 -14.68 -10.36 -10.26
CA VAL A 231 -13.34 -9.87 -9.92
C VAL A 231 -12.23 -10.73 -10.51
N ALA A 232 -11.12 -10.07 -10.84
CA ALA A 232 -9.82 -10.71 -10.97
C ALA A 232 -9.04 -10.51 -9.67
N LEU A 233 -8.49 -11.59 -9.13
CA LEU A 233 -7.55 -11.53 -8.00
C LEU A 233 -6.13 -11.51 -8.56
N CYS A 234 -5.46 -10.39 -8.34
CA CYS A 234 -4.13 -10.11 -8.83
C CYS A 234 -3.12 -10.14 -7.68
N ARG A 235 -1.91 -10.55 -8.02
CA ARG A 235 -0.73 -10.57 -7.15
C ARG A 235 0.44 -9.94 -7.87
N MET A 236 1.22 -9.12 -7.17
CA MET A 236 2.50 -8.60 -7.67
C MET A 236 3.57 -8.75 -6.60
N PRO A 237 4.85 -8.94 -6.99
CA PRO A 237 5.93 -9.12 -6.03
C PRO A 237 6.12 -7.87 -5.17
N ALA A 238 6.49 -8.09 -3.91
CA ALA A 238 6.98 -7.03 -3.05
C ALA A 238 8.25 -6.38 -3.63
N HIS A 239 8.48 -5.11 -3.32
CA HIS A 239 9.71 -4.44 -3.73
C HIS A 239 10.94 -5.19 -3.16
N PRO A 240 12.01 -5.45 -3.95
CA PRO A 240 13.16 -6.27 -3.53
C PRO A 240 13.84 -5.81 -2.23
N TRP A 241 13.72 -4.52 -1.90
CA TRP A 241 14.22 -3.96 -0.65
C TRP A 241 13.65 -4.69 0.58
N TRP A 242 12.34 -4.99 0.61
CA TRP A 242 11.72 -5.72 1.73
C TRP A 242 12.21 -7.16 1.85
N LEU A 243 12.55 -7.77 0.72
CA LEU A 243 12.98 -9.18 0.65
C LEU A 243 14.48 -9.37 0.94
N SER A 244 15.24 -8.28 1.00
CA SER A 244 16.70 -8.32 1.12
C SER A 244 17.23 -8.75 2.49
N SER A 245 16.38 -8.79 3.53
CA SER A 245 16.74 -9.35 4.83
C SER A 245 15.50 -9.76 5.62
N ALA A 246 15.64 -10.73 6.54
CA ALA A 246 14.56 -11.14 7.44
C ALA A 246 14.07 -9.96 8.31
N LYS A 247 14.99 -9.14 8.83
CA LYS A 247 14.65 -7.95 9.64
C LYS A 247 13.71 -7.01 8.88
N ARG A 248 13.97 -6.74 7.59
CA ARG A 248 13.11 -5.86 6.78
C ARG A 248 11.76 -6.51 6.52
N LEU A 249 11.76 -7.79 6.15
CA LEU A 249 10.55 -8.56 5.89
C LEU A 249 9.61 -8.62 7.11
N ASP A 250 10.15 -8.66 8.32
CA ASP A 250 9.37 -8.73 9.56
C ASP A 250 8.37 -7.57 9.73
N PHE A 251 8.63 -6.39 9.15
CA PHE A 251 7.74 -5.22 9.23
C PHE A 251 6.46 -5.33 8.38
N CYS A 252 6.47 -6.21 7.38
CA CYS A 252 5.40 -6.33 6.39
C CYS A 252 5.00 -7.79 6.10
N SER A 253 5.50 -8.73 6.89
CA SER A 253 5.11 -10.14 6.85
C SER A 253 3.74 -10.37 7.49
N PRO A 254 3.08 -11.53 7.30
CA PRO A 254 1.82 -11.83 7.98
C PRO A 254 1.88 -11.64 9.51
N ARG A 255 3.04 -11.92 10.12
CA ARG A 255 3.25 -11.75 11.56
C ARG A 255 3.17 -10.30 12.03
N SER A 256 3.52 -9.34 11.17
CA SER A 256 3.38 -7.91 11.50
C SER A 256 1.92 -7.51 11.66
N TYR A 257 0.99 -8.28 11.09
CA TYR A 257 -0.46 -8.12 11.21
C TYR A 257 -1.06 -9.08 12.25
N GLY A 258 -0.24 -9.74 13.07
CA GLY A 258 -0.69 -10.67 14.11
C GLY A 258 -1.09 -12.06 13.59
N ILE A 259 -0.71 -12.41 12.37
CA ILE A 259 -1.01 -13.71 11.77
C ILE A 259 0.23 -14.61 11.86
N ASP A 260 0.15 -15.69 12.64
CA ASP A 260 1.27 -16.62 12.82
C ASP A 260 1.46 -17.51 11.58
N LEU A 261 2.13 -16.95 10.58
CA LEU A 261 2.35 -17.57 9.27
C LEU A 261 3.65 -17.04 8.65
N ASP A 262 4.45 -17.93 8.07
CA ASP A 262 5.58 -17.56 7.23
C ASP A 262 5.10 -16.99 5.87
N PRO A 263 5.73 -15.93 5.35
CA PRO A 263 5.30 -15.34 4.10
C PRO A 263 5.46 -16.31 2.91
N ILE A 264 4.42 -16.45 2.11
CA ILE A 264 4.45 -17.14 0.82
C ILE A 264 4.66 -16.06 -0.24
N LEU A 265 5.88 -15.96 -0.77
CA LEU A 265 6.32 -14.90 -1.69
C LEU A 265 6.22 -15.30 -3.17
N MET A 266 5.96 -14.32 -4.03
CA MET A 266 5.97 -14.47 -5.47
C MET A 266 7.41 -14.65 -5.93
N ARG A 267 7.67 -15.71 -6.69
CA ARG A 267 8.98 -15.89 -7.31
C ARG A 267 9.08 -14.94 -8.50
N THR A 268 9.96 -13.95 -8.40
CA THR A 268 10.40 -13.18 -9.57
C THR A 268 11.35 -14.06 -10.39
N SER A 269 11.10 -14.15 -11.71
CA SER A 269 11.89 -14.92 -12.66
C SER A 269 13.22 -14.25 -12.99
#